data_AF-A0A8J2PNJ8-F1
#
_entry.id   AF-A0A8J2PNJ8-F1
#
_cell.length_a   1.000
_cell.length_b   1.000
_cell.length_c   1.000
_cell.angle_alpha   90.00
_cell.angle_beta   90.00
_cell.angle_gamma   90.00
#
_symmetry.space_group_name_H-M   'P 1'
#
loop_
_entity.id
_entity.type
_entity.pdbx_description
1 polymer ?
#
loop_
_entity_poly.entity_id
_entity_poly.type
_entity_poly.pdbx_seq_one_letter_code
_entity_poly.pdbx_strand_id
1 'polypeptide(L)'
;MLAVSHSLFDPLGMFTPVCLEPKLCLRKASVQKLAWDEEVPTEIARKFQKWCQDIEQLQDIRIPRRVSDVNPGVGEWKLHIFTDASQDAYAAVAFLRVQDGKEVTVRLVQAKA
;
A
#
# COMPACT_ATOMS: atom_id res chain seq x y z
N MET A 1 12.78 5.99 -12.84
CA MET A 1 11.54 5.32 -12.34
C MET A 1 11.86 4.09 -11.51
N LEU A 2 12.45 3.03 -12.08
CA LEU A 2 12.64 1.74 -11.40
C LEU A 2 13.31 1.82 -10.02
N ALA A 3 14.46 2.50 -9.92
CA ALA A 3 15.17 2.65 -8.65
C ALA A 3 14.34 3.35 -7.57
N VAL A 4 13.59 4.40 -7.94
CA VAL A 4 12.74 5.16 -7.03
C VAL A 4 11.50 4.35 -6.62
N SER A 5 10.90 3.59 -7.53
CA SER A 5 9.77 2.71 -7.20
C SER A 5 10.12 1.65 -6.15
N HIS A 6 11.37 1.20 -6.14
CA HIS A 6 11.86 0.14 -5.24
C HIS A 6 12.59 0.68 -4.01
N SER A 7 12.79 1.99 -3.87
CA SER A 7 13.40 2.57 -2.67
C SER A 7 12.43 2.67 -1.48
N LEU A 8 11.12 2.62 -1.74
CA LEU A 8 10.10 2.65 -0.70
C LEU A 8 9.98 1.27 -0.01
N PHE A 9 10.33 1.23 1.27
CA PHE A 9 10.25 0.04 2.10
C PHE A 9 8.95 -0.01 2.90
N ASP A 10 8.04 -0.90 2.51
CA ASP A 10 6.74 -1.09 3.17
C ASP A 10 6.46 -2.58 3.45
N PRO A 11 7.06 -3.16 4.52
CA PRO A 11 7.00 -4.59 4.78
C PRO A 11 5.60 -5.09 5.17
N LEU A 12 4.79 -4.23 5.78
CA LEU A 12 3.42 -4.54 6.19
C LEU A 12 2.38 -4.13 5.14
N GLY A 13 2.80 -3.43 4.09
CA GLY A 13 1.90 -2.95 3.05
C GLY A 13 0.99 -1.81 3.50
N MET A 14 1.34 -1.05 4.54
CA MET A 14 0.49 0.03 5.07
C MET A 14 0.28 1.15 4.05
N PHE A 15 1.23 1.31 3.14
CA PHE A 15 1.22 2.28 2.05
C PHE A 15 1.00 1.61 0.69
N THR A 16 0.53 0.35 0.68
CA THR A 16 0.26 -0.42 -0.54
C THR A 16 -0.45 0.38 -1.65
N PRO A 17 -1.50 1.19 -1.38
CA PRO A 17 -2.15 1.97 -2.44
C PRO A 17 -1.20 2.97 -3.10
N VAL A 18 -0.31 3.60 -2.33
CA VAL A 18 0.72 4.52 -2.83
C VAL A 18 1.83 3.75 -3.54
N CYS A 19 2.23 2.59 -3.04
CA CYS A 19 3.22 1.70 -3.67
C CYS A 19 2.74 1.11 -5.01
N LEU A 20 1.42 1.08 -5.26
CA LEU A 20 0.85 0.46 -6.46
C LEU A 20 1.03 1.32 -7.70
N GLU A 21 0.83 2.63 -7.59
CA GLU A 21 0.93 3.57 -8.72
C GLU A 21 2.26 3.51 -9.51
N PRO A 22 3.44 3.51 -8.86
CA PRO A 22 4.71 3.39 -9.59
C PRO A 22 4.85 2.03 -10.27
N LYS A 23 4.28 0.94 -9.70
CA LYS A 23 4.27 -0.39 -10.34
C LYS A 23 3.39 -0.38 -11.60
N LEU A 24 2.24 0.28 -11.56
CA LEU A 24 1.37 0.43 -12.73
C LEU A 24 2.05 1.26 -13.83
N CYS A 25 2.75 2.34 -13.47
CA CYS A 25 3.53 3.12 -14.43
C CYS A 25 4.64 2.29 -15.08
N LEU A 26 5.38 1.51 -14.29
CA LEU A 26 6.41 0.59 -14.79
C LEU A 26 5.80 -0.48 -15.71
N ARG A 27 4.68 -1.10 -15.33
CA ARG A 27 3.97 -2.08 -16.16
C ARG A 27 3.57 -1.48 -17.51
N LYS A 28 3.01 -0.26 -17.51
CA LYS A 28 2.63 0.45 -18.74
C LYS A 28 3.83 0.73 -19.65
N ALA A 29 4.96 1.16 -19.08
CA ALA A 29 6.20 1.37 -19.83
C ALA A 29 6.75 0.06 -20.41
N SER A 30 6.76 -1.03 -19.63
CA SER A 30 7.25 -2.34 -20.07
C SER A 30 6.46 -2.91 -21.26
N VAL A 31 5.14 -2.71 -21.30
CA VAL A 31 4.29 -3.19 -22.41
C VAL A 31 4.59 -2.48 -23.72
N GLN A 32 5.18 -1.28 -23.68
CA GLN A 32 5.52 -0.50 -24.87
C GLN A 32 6.84 -0.93 -25.53
N LYS A 33 7.57 -1.89 -24.94
CA LYS A 33 8.84 -2.43 -25.47
C LYS A 33 9.91 -1.37 -25.78
N LEU A 34 9.95 -0.31 -24.97
CA LEU A 34 10.95 0.75 -25.05
C LEU A 34 12.35 0.20 -24.75
N ALA A 35 13.38 0.78 -25.37
CA ALA A 35 14.75 0.54 -24.95
C ALA A 35 15.03 1.14 -23.56
N TRP A 36 16.08 0.69 -22.89
CA TRP A 36 16.42 1.16 -21.54
C TRP A 36 16.70 2.68 -21.46
N ASP A 37 17.29 3.23 -22.52
CA ASP A 37 17.65 4.65 -22.62
C ASP A 37 16.60 5.50 -23.36
N GLU A 38 15.50 4.87 -23.79
CA GLU A 38 14.42 5.56 -24.49
C GLU A 38 13.48 6.24 -23.49
N GLU A 39 13.05 7.46 -23.82
CA GLU A 39 12.14 8.21 -22.96
C GLU A 39 10.75 7.55 -22.93
N VAL A 40 10.17 7.46 -21.72
CA VAL A 40 8.77 7.02 -21.58
C VAL A 40 7.82 8.11 -22.08
N PRO A 41 6.62 7.75 -22.59
CA PRO A 41 5.63 8.74 -23.00
C PRO A 41 5.34 9.76 -21.90
N THR A 42 5.10 10.99 -22.32
CA THR A 42 4.88 12.15 -21.44
C THR A 42 3.83 11.88 -20.37
N GLU A 43 2.79 11.11 -20.68
CA GLU A 43 1.74 10.77 -19.73
C GLU A 43 2.23 9.88 -18.57
N ILE A 44 3.10 8.90 -18.86
CA ILE A 44 3.72 8.05 -17.83
C ILE A 44 4.69 8.87 -16.99
N ALA A 45 5.52 9.70 -17.63
CA ALA A 45 6.46 10.58 -16.96
C ALA A 45 5.73 11.54 -16.00
N ARG A 46 4.69 12.21 -16.48
CA ARG A 46 3.86 13.14 -15.71
C ARG A 46 3.20 12.46 -14.52
N LYS A 47 2.61 11.27 -14.71
CA LYS A 47 1.98 10.51 -13.63
C LYS A 47 3.00 10.09 -12.57
N PHE A 48 4.16 9.60 -12.99
CA PHE A 48 5.23 9.20 -12.07
C PHE A 48 5.81 10.38 -11.30
N GLN A 49 6.04 11.51 -11.97
CA GLN A 49 6.56 12.72 -11.33
C GLN A 49 5.58 13.29 -10.30
N LYS A 50 4.27 13.27 -10.61
CA LYS A 50 3.23 13.63 -9.64
C LYS A 50 3.29 12.69 -8.43
N TRP A 51 3.39 11.38 -8.65
CA TRP A 51 3.53 10.42 -7.55
C TRP A 51 4.76 10.70 -6.68
N CYS A 52 5.91 11.07 -7.28
CA CYS A 52 7.11 11.47 -6.53
C CYS A 52 6.89 12.71 -5.65
N GLN A 53 5.98 13.61 -6.01
CA GLN A 53 5.63 14.77 -5.17
C GLN A 53 4.64 14.37 -4.07
N ASP A 54 3.65 13.55 -4.42
CA ASP A 54 2.60 13.12 -3.49
C ASP A 54 3.14 12.21 -2.37
N ILE A 55 4.19 11.42 -2.65
CA ILE A 55 4.79 10.49 -1.67
C ILE A 55 5.39 11.20 -0.46
N GLU A 56 5.80 12.46 -0.59
CA GLU A 56 6.37 13.22 0.53
C GLU A 56 5.35 13.38 1.66
N GLN A 57 4.05 13.39 1.35
CA GLN A 57 2.97 13.48 2.34
C GLN A 57 2.92 12.27 3.29
N LEU A 58 3.55 11.13 2.93
CA LEU A 58 3.64 9.97 3.82
C LEU A 58 4.42 10.28 5.11
N GLN A 59 5.30 11.29 5.10
CA GLN A 59 6.09 11.67 6.28
C GLN A 59 5.27 12.16 7.46
N ASP A 60 4.03 12.62 7.21
CA ASP A 60 3.12 13.13 8.23
C ASP A 60 2.23 12.04 8.82
N ILE A 61 2.18 10.86 8.20
CA ILE A 61 1.37 9.74 8.67
C ILE A 61 2.03 9.11 9.89
N ARG A 62 1.22 8.87 10.93
CA ARG A 62 1.64 8.15 12.14
C ARG A 62 0.77 6.92 12.31
N ILE A 63 1.42 5.75 12.29
CA ILE A 63 0.77 4.46 12.44
C ILE A 63 1.14 3.90 13.82
N PRO A 64 0.16 3.62 14.70
CA PRO A 64 0.42 2.95 15.96
C PRO A 64 1.07 1.58 15.73
N ARG A 65 2.25 1.35 16.31
CA ARG A 65 2.96 0.06 16.19
C ARG A 65 2.20 -1.12 16.84
N ARG A 66 1.42 -0.85 17.88
CA ARG A 66 0.66 -1.89 18.59
C ARG A 66 -0.61 -2.22 17.79
N VAL A 67 -0.89 -3.49 17.55
CA VAL A 67 -2.08 -3.92 16.77
C VAL A 67 -3.38 -3.93 17.60
N SER A 68 -3.29 -3.90 18.92
CA SER A 68 -4.42 -3.80 19.84
C SER A 68 -3.94 -3.33 21.21
N ASP A 69 -4.70 -2.46 21.86
CA ASP A 69 -4.39 -2.00 23.22
C ASP A 69 -4.84 -3.00 24.30
N VAL A 70 -5.66 -3.99 23.91
CA VAL A 70 -6.09 -5.10 24.76
C VAL A 70 -4.98 -6.15 24.86
N ASN A 71 -4.87 -6.77 26.03
CA ASN A 71 -3.89 -7.83 26.27
C ASN A 71 -4.28 -9.13 25.54
N PRO A 72 -3.29 -9.90 25.02
CA PRO A 72 -3.56 -11.21 24.43
C PRO A 72 -4.33 -12.12 25.40
N GLY A 73 -5.36 -12.82 24.90
CA GLY A 73 -6.21 -13.71 25.70
C GLY A 73 -7.36 -13.02 26.44
N VAL A 74 -7.49 -11.69 26.33
CA VAL A 74 -8.63 -10.92 26.86
C VAL A 74 -9.50 -10.45 25.70
N GLY A 75 -10.82 -10.57 25.82
CA GLY A 75 -11.77 -10.15 24.80
C GLY A 75 -11.90 -11.10 23.61
N GLU A 76 -12.71 -10.72 22.64
CA GLU A 76 -12.94 -11.45 21.39
C GLU A 76 -12.05 -10.87 20.27
N TRP A 77 -11.24 -11.72 19.64
CA TRP A 77 -10.32 -11.33 18.56
C TRP A 77 -10.80 -11.94 17.24
N LYS A 78 -10.98 -11.08 16.23
CA LYS A 78 -11.40 -11.48 14.89
C LYS A 78 -10.47 -10.86 13.85
N LEU A 79 -9.93 -11.69 12.98
CA LEU A 79 -9.21 -11.23 11.80
C LEU A 79 -10.18 -11.14 10.63
N HIS A 80 -10.41 -9.93 10.13
CA HIS A 80 -11.27 -9.68 8.97
C HIS A 80 -10.38 -9.43 7.77
N ILE A 81 -10.56 -10.23 6.72
CA ILE A 81 -9.82 -10.09 5.47
C ILE A 81 -10.79 -9.65 4.40
N PHE A 82 -10.44 -8.56 3.71
CA PHE A 82 -11.15 -8.08 2.53
C PHE A 82 -10.24 -8.21 1.33
N THR A 83 -10.81 -8.55 0.19
CA THR A 83 -10.09 -8.71 -1.07
C THR A 83 -10.84 -7.96 -2.16
N ASP A 84 -10.10 -7.33 -3.05
CA ASP A 84 -10.65 -6.68 -4.23
C ASP A 84 -9.76 -6.96 -5.45
N ALA A 85 -10.37 -6.90 -6.63
CA ALA A 85 -9.73 -7.21 -7.88
C ALA A 85 -10.19 -6.23 -8.97
N SER A 86 -9.22 -5.61 -9.63
CA SER A 86 -9.45 -4.80 -10.82
C SER A 86 -8.56 -5.28 -11.98
N GLN A 87 -8.72 -4.68 -13.15
CA GLN A 87 -7.83 -4.93 -14.29
C GLN A 87 -6.38 -4.49 -14.00
N ASP A 88 -6.22 -3.54 -13.09
CA ASP A 88 -4.92 -2.96 -12.75
C ASP A 88 -4.18 -3.83 -11.72
N ALA A 89 -4.88 -4.32 -10.69
CA ALA A 89 -4.28 -5.08 -9.60
C ALA A 89 -5.28 -5.95 -8.82
N TYR A 90 -4.74 -6.95 -8.12
CA TYR A 90 -5.45 -7.68 -7.06
C TYR A 90 -4.93 -7.19 -5.72
N ALA A 91 -5.81 -6.90 -4.79
CA ALA A 91 -5.44 -6.41 -3.47
C ALA A 91 -6.14 -7.19 -2.35
N ALA A 92 -5.46 -7.32 -1.22
CA ALA A 92 -6.01 -7.87 -0.01
C ALA A 92 -5.60 -7.01 1.19
N VAL A 93 -6.49 -6.90 2.16
CA VAL A 93 -6.28 -6.14 3.39
C VAL A 93 -6.80 -6.93 4.59
N ALA A 94 -6.00 -6.98 5.65
CA ALA A 94 -6.31 -7.67 6.89
C ALA A 94 -6.45 -6.67 8.03
N PHE A 95 -7.65 -6.64 8.63
CA PHE A 95 -7.95 -5.87 9.82
C PHE A 95 -8.11 -6.78 11.02
N LEU A 96 -7.49 -6.41 12.14
CA LEU A 96 -7.72 -7.03 13.42
C LEU A 96 -8.78 -6.25 14.18
N ARG A 97 -9.90 -6.91 14.44
CA ARG A 97 -10.97 -6.41 15.30
C ARG A 97 -10.82 -7.09 16.67
N VAL A 98 -10.71 -6.27 17.71
CA VAL A 98 -10.69 -6.74 19.10
C VAL A 98 -11.85 -6.10 19.84
N GLN A 99 -12.64 -6.91 20.53
CA GLN A 99 -13.74 -6.45 21.37
C GLN A 99 -13.51 -6.87 22.82
N ASP A 100 -13.43 -5.91 23.72
CA ASP A 100 -13.37 -6.14 25.17
C ASP A 100 -14.58 -5.46 25.83
N GLY A 101 -15.54 -6.26 26.28
CA GLY A 101 -16.84 -5.77 26.75
C GLY A 101 -17.57 -4.94 25.68
N LYS A 102 -17.68 -3.62 25.92
CA LYS A 102 -18.32 -2.65 25.03
C LYS A 102 -17.35 -1.94 24.09
N GLU A 103 -16.04 -2.02 24.35
CA GLU A 103 -15.04 -1.36 23.52
C GLU A 103 -14.68 -2.24 22.33
N VAL A 104 -14.66 -1.65 21.14
CA VAL A 104 -14.27 -2.31 19.90
C VAL A 104 -13.18 -1.49 19.23
N THR A 105 -12.03 -2.11 19.02
CA THR A 105 -10.92 -1.52 18.27
C THR A 105 -10.72 -2.29 16.97
N VAL A 106 -10.50 -1.57 15.88
CA VAL A 106 -10.15 -2.16 14.57
C VAL A 106 -8.84 -1.53 14.11
N ARG A 107 -7.84 -2.35 13.79
CA ARG A 107 -6.55 -1.87 13.25
C ARG A 107 -6.18 -2.62 11.99
N LEU A 108 -5.62 -1.88 11.03
CA LEU A 108 -4.97 -2.47 9.86
C LEU A 108 -3.69 -3.18 10.33
N VAL A 109 -3.55 -4.45 9.97
CA VAL A 109 -2.37 -5.27 10.32
C VAL A 109 -1.46 -5.47 9.12
N GLN A 110 -2.06 -5.71 7.96
CA GLN A 110 -1.33 -5.94 6.72
C GLN A 110 -2.19 -5.64 5.50
N ALA A 111 -1.56 -5.14 4.45
CA ALA A 111 -2.17 -5.12 3.11
C ALA A 111 -1.16 -5.58 2.06
N LYS A 112 -1.66 -5.95 0.88
CA LYS A 112 -0.83 -6.33 -0.27
C LYS A 112 -1.58 -6.08 -1.57
N ALA A 113 -0.87 -5.52 -2.55
CA ALA A 113 -1.29 -5.38 -3.94
C ALA A 113 -0.10 -5.54 -4.90
#